data_AF-A0A2V9RQI9-F1
#
_entry.id   AF-A0A2V9RQI9-F1
#
_cell.length_a   1.000
_cell.length_b   1.000
_cell.length_c   1.000
_cell.angle_alpha   90.00
_cell.angle_beta   90.00
_cell.angle_gamma   90.00
#
_symmetry.space_group_name_H-M   'P 1'
#
loop_
_entity.id
_entity.type
_entity.pdbx_description
1 polymer ?
#
loop_
_entity_poly.entity_id
_entity_poly.type
_entity_poly.pdbx_seq_one_letter_code
_entity_poly.pdbx_strand_id
1 'polypeptide(L)' 'TTLTRTLALLEKRGWLSAEPAADRRALRLGLTKAGEREYQRALPYWQSAQKRLKQALGEAKWNGLMEALTDTAEAIR' A
#
# COMPACT_ATOMS: atom_id res chain seq x y z
N THR A 1 0.11 -2.98 16.93
CA THR A 1 1.22 -3.96 16.84
C THR A 1 1.29 -4.72 15.52
N THR A 2 0.27 -4.69 14.66
CA THR A 2 0.29 -5.40 13.37
C THR A 2 1.29 -4.83 12.36
N LEU A 3 1.46 -3.50 12.33
CA LEU A 3 2.34 -2.85 11.35
C LEU A 3 3.83 -3.19 11.58
N THR A 4 4.35 -2.99 12.78
CA THR A 4 5.77 -3.26 13.11
C THR A 4 6.17 -4.71 12.82
N ARG A 5 5.28 -5.67 13.13
CA ARG A 5 5.53 -7.10 12.84
C ARG A 5 5.54 -7.36 11.34
N THR A 6 4.60 -6.79 10.58
CA THR A 6 4.56 -6.94 9.12
C THR A 6 5.82 -6.37 8.47
N LEU A 7 6.25 -5.18 8.89
CA LEU A 7 7.45 -4.53 8.37
C LEU A 7 8.71 -5.36 8.61
N ALA A 8 8.89 -5.86 9.85
CA ALA A 8 10.02 -6.74 10.18
C ALA A 8 10.05 -8.04 9.33
N LEU A 9 8.88 -8.59 8.98
CA LEU A 9 8.81 -9.76 8.09
C LEU A 9 9.21 -9.42 6.64
N LEU A 10 8.82 -8.24 6.14
CA LEU A 10 9.18 -7.77 4.80
C LEU A 10 10.68 -7.42 4.71
N GLU A 11 11.25 -6.84 5.76
CA GLU A 11 12.70 -6.62 5.90
C GLU A 11 13.46 -7.95 5.95
N LYS A 12 13.00 -8.93 6.76
CA LYS A 12 13.62 -10.27 6.83
C LYS A 12 13.61 -11.01 5.49
N ARG A 13 12.60 -10.76 4.64
CA ARG A 13 12.54 -11.28 3.26
C ARG A 13 13.43 -10.51 2.29
N GLY A 14 14.07 -9.44 2.73
CA GLY A 14 14.91 -8.56 1.92
C GLY A 14 14.11 -7.69 0.96
N TRP A 15 12.80 -7.49 1.20
CA TRP A 15 11.94 -6.67 0.33
C TRP A 15 11.92 -5.20 0.73
N LEU A 16 12.16 -4.92 2.00
CA LEU A 16 12.32 -3.56 2.52
C LEU A 16 13.73 -3.32 3.06
N SER A 17 14.22 -2.10 2.88
CA SER A 17 15.32 -1.53 3.66
C SER A 17 14.75 -0.58 4.70
N ALA A 18 15.40 -0.51 5.86
CA ALA A 18 15.04 0.39 6.94
C ALA A 18 16.27 1.18 7.38
N GLU A 19 16.18 2.51 7.38
CA GLU A 19 17.23 3.41 7.81
C GLU A 19 16.68 4.35 8.91
N PRO A 20 17.50 4.74 9.91
CA PRO A 20 17.09 5.77 10.86
C PRO A 20 16.71 7.07 10.15
N ALA A 21 15.58 7.66 10.52
CA ALA A 21 15.23 9.00 10.07
C ALA A 21 15.92 10.07 10.93
N ALA A 22 15.74 11.34 10.56
CA ALA A 22 16.27 12.48 11.33
C ALA A 22 15.76 12.50 12.79
N ASP A 23 14.52 12.03 13.01
CA ASP A 23 14.03 11.67 14.33
C ASP A 23 14.44 10.22 14.65
N ARG A 24 15.12 10.02 15.78
CA ARG A 24 15.59 8.71 16.26
C ARG A 24 14.47 7.69 16.49
N ARG A 25 13.21 8.14 16.56
CA ARG A 25 12.03 7.27 16.70
C ARG A 25 11.38 6.90 15.37
N ALA A 26 11.76 7.55 14.27
CA ALA A 26 11.21 7.29 12.96
C ALA A 26 12.16 6.43 12.11
N LEU A 27 11.57 5.54 11.30
CA LEU A 27 12.28 4.72 10.33
C LEU A 27 11.91 5.19 8.93
N ARG A 28 12.92 5.39 8.09
CA ARG A 28 12.75 5.56 6.65
C ARG A 28 12.77 4.17 6.01
N LEU A 29 11.62 3.78 5.45
CA LEU A 29 11.46 2.51 4.75
C LEU A 29 11.58 2.72 3.25
N GLY A 30 12.25 1.80 2.57
CA GLY A 30 12.36 1.80 1.10
C GLY A 30 12.20 0.40 0.53
N LEU A 31 11.69 0.29 -0.69
CA LEU A 31 11.73 -0.99 -1.42
C LEU A 31 13.16 -1.28 -1.89
N THR A 32 13.63 -2.50 -1.65
CA THR A 32 14.85 -2.98 -2.28
C THR A 32 14.57 -3.36 -3.74
N LYS A 33 15.61 -3.69 -4.52
CA LYS A 33 15.40 -4.28 -5.87
C LYS A 33 14.62 -5.59 -5.83
N ALA A 34 14.73 -6.38 -4.76
CA ALA A 34 13.92 -7.58 -4.58
C ALA A 34 12.47 -7.23 -4.24
N GLY A 35 12.27 -6.24 -3.36
CA GLY A 35 10.95 -5.73 -3.02
C GLY A 35 10.22 -5.16 -4.23
N GLU A 36 10.91 -4.39 -5.07
CA GLU A 36 10.32 -3.85 -6.31
C GLU A 36 9.85 -4.98 -7.23
N ARG A 37 10.66 -6.04 -7.43
CA ARG A 37 10.24 -7.19 -8.24
C ARG A 37 8.99 -7.87 -7.68
N GLU A 38 8.91 -8.04 -6.37
CA GLU A 38 7.75 -8.67 -5.73
C GLU A 38 6.51 -7.76 -5.77
N TYR A 39 6.71 -6.45 -5.63
CA TYR A 39 5.64 -5.47 -5.86
C TYR A 39 5.10 -5.56 -7.29
N GLN A 40 5.98 -5.57 -8.30
CA GLN A 40 5.59 -5.71 -9.70
C GLN A 40 4.91 -7.06 -10.00
N ARG A 41 5.26 -8.13 -9.28
CA ARG A 41 4.56 -9.42 -9.37
C ARG A 41 3.17 -9.37 -8.76
N ALA A 42 2.99 -8.68 -7.64
CA ALA A 42 1.72 -8.59 -6.93
C ALA A 42 0.74 -7.60 -7.60
N LEU A 43 1.26 -6.54 -8.21
CA LEU A 43 0.49 -5.42 -8.75
C LEU A 43 -0.61 -5.85 -9.75
N PRO A 44 -0.36 -6.72 -10.75
CA PRO A 44 -1.40 -7.15 -11.68
C PRO A 44 -2.57 -7.87 -11.01
N TYR A 45 -2.32 -8.66 -9.96
CA TYR A 45 -3.38 -9.35 -9.22
C TYR A 45 -4.27 -8.37 -8.48
N TRP A 46 -3.66 -7.36 -7.85
CA TRP A 46 -4.40 -6.29 -7.19
C TRP A 46 -5.23 -5.47 -8.18
N GLN A 47 -4.62 -5.05 -9.29
CA GLN A 47 -5.31 -4.32 -10.36
C GLN A 47 -6.48 -5.12 -10.93
N SER A 48 -6.33 -6.44 -11.09
CA SER A 48 -7.41 -7.33 -11.53
C SER A 48 -8.56 -7.37 -10.52
N ALA A 49 -8.26 -7.49 -9.23
CA ALA A 49 -9.28 -7.45 -8.18
C ALA A 49 -10.03 -6.11 -8.17
N GLN A 50 -9.31 -4.99 -8.24
CA GLN A 50 -9.90 -3.65 -8.32
C GLN A 50 -10.75 -3.48 -9.59
N LYS A 51 -10.27 -3.95 -10.75
CA LYS A 51 -11.01 -3.91 -12.01
C LYS A 51 -12.31 -4.68 -11.92
N ARG A 52 -12.29 -5.89 -11.33
CA ARG A 52 -13.50 -6.70 -11.12
C ARG A 52 -14.52 -5.97 -10.24
N LEU A 53 -14.06 -5.30 -9.19
CA LEU A 53 -14.91 -4.50 -8.32
C LEU A 53 -15.51 -3.30 -9.08
N LYS A 54 -14.70 -2.54 -9.84
CA LYS A 54 -15.18 -1.43 -10.68
C LYS A 54 -16.23 -1.92 -11.69
N GLN A 55 -16.00 -3.08 -12.32
CA GLN A 55 -16.95 -3.67 -13.27
C GLN A 55 -18.27 -4.06 -12.60
N ALA A 56 -18.23 -4.63 -11.40
CA ALA A 56 -19.43 -5.03 -10.66
C ALA A 56 -20.26 -3.83 -10.18
N LEU A 57 -19.61 -2.72 -9.80
CA LEU A 57 -20.27 -1.50 -9.33
C LEU A 57 -20.76 -0.61 -10.47
N GLY A 58 -20.11 -0.67 -11.63
CA GLY A 58 -20.29 0.30 -12.71
C GLY A 58 -19.60 1.64 -12.40
N GLU A 59 -19.37 2.43 -13.45
CA GLU A 59 -18.51 3.61 -13.39
C GLU A 59 -19.03 4.71 -12.45
N ALA A 60 -20.34 5.01 -12.50
CA ALA A 60 -20.92 6.07 -11.67
C ALA A 60 -20.82 5.77 -10.16
N LYS A 61 -21.18 4.55 -9.73
CA LYS A 61 -21.09 4.15 -8.32
C LYS A 61 -19.65 4.03 -7.85
N TRP A 62 -18.77 3.53 -8.72
CA TRP A 62 -17.33 3.46 -8.43
C TRP A 62 -16.74 4.85 -8.17
N ASN A 63 -17.03 5.82 -9.04
CA ASN A 63 -16.51 7.18 -8.90
C ASN A 63 -17.00 7.84 -7.61
N GLY A 64 -18.31 7.77 -7.32
CA GLY A 64 -18.86 8.31 -6.07
C GLY A 64 -18.29 7.64 -4.80
N LEU A 65 -18.02 6.34 -4.84
CA LEU A 65 -17.36 5.64 -3.74
C LEU A 65 -15.92 6.17 -3.51
N MET A 66 -15.14 6.32 -4.58
CA MET A 66 -13.75 6.79 -4.48
C MET A 66 -13.68 8.24 -4.00
N GLU A 67 -14.61 9.09 -4.43
CA GLU A 67 -14.75 10.47 -3.95
C GLU A 67 -15.04 10.49 -2.45
N ALA A 68 -16.07 9.77 -2.00
CA ALA A 68 -16.41 9.70 -0.57
C ALA A 68 -15.27 9.12 0.29
N LEU A 69 -14.55 8.11 -0.20
CA LEU A 69 -13.37 7.56 0.50
C LEU A 69 -12.22 8.57 0.59
N THR A 70 -12.06 9.43 -0.42
CA THR A 70 -11.03 10.47 -0.43
C THR A 70 -11.41 11.59 0.54
N ASP A 71 -12.64 12.09 0.48
CA ASP A 71 -13.15 13.13 1.36
C ASP A 71 -13.06 12.72 2.84
N THR A 72 -13.46 11.49 3.15
CA THR A 72 -13.37 10.96 4.53
C THR A 72 -11.94 10.79 5.01
N ALA A 73 -11.01 10.40 4.14
CA ALA A 73 -9.59 10.29 4.48
C ALA A 73 -8.94 11.66 4.72
N GLU A 74 -9.38 12.70 4.00
CA GLU A 74 -8.90 14.08 4.19
C GLU A 74 -9.49 14.73 5.45
N ALA A 75 -10.76 14.47 5.76
CA ALA A 75 -11.42 15.02 6.94
C ALA A 75 -10.81 14.57 8.29
N ILE A 76 -10.03 13.49 8.30
CA ILE A 76 -9.39 12.92 9.50
C ILE A 76 -7.89 13.29 9.58
N ARG A 77 -7.33 13.90 8.53
CA ARG A 77 -5.92 14.29 8.47
C ARG A 77 -5.67 15.63 9.15
#